data_AF-A0A022QW58-F1
#
_entry.id   AF-A0A022QW58-F1
#
_cell.length_a   1.000
_cell.length_b   1.000
_cell.length_c   1.000
_cell.angle_alpha   90.00
_cell.angle_beta   90.00
_cell.angle_gamma   90.00
#
_symmetry.space_group_name_H-M   'P 1'
#
loop_
_entity.id
_entity.type
_entity.pdbx_description
1 polymer ?
#
loop_
_entity_poly.entity_id
_entity_poly.type
_entity_poly.pdbx_seq_one_letter_code
_entity_poly.pdbx_strand_id
1 'polypeptide(L)'
;MVDHWLKLLICLVVAMSARVTSTEIDNVTITILDNAVARGAVCLDGGPPAYYFSKGFGDGVNNWLIDLQGGGWCNTPEGCAYRSNHDTGSSKYKTTTARFGGMKSANQTKNP
;
A
#
# COMPACT_ATOMS: atom_id res chain seq x y z
N MET A 1 41.31 33.45 6.15
CA MET A 1 41.19 32.65 4.91
C MET A 1 40.51 31.29 5.16
N VAL A 2 40.68 30.64 6.33
CA VAL A 2 40.10 29.32 6.67
C VAL A 2 38.58 29.32 6.92
N ASP A 3 38.02 30.41 7.46
CA ASP A 3 36.60 30.53 7.81
C ASP A 3 35.64 30.37 6.61
N HIS A 4 35.99 30.93 5.45
CA HIS A 4 35.14 30.84 4.24
C HIS A 4 35.06 29.41 3.69
N TRP A 5 36.19 28.69 3.70
CA TRP A 5 36.25 27.28 3.30
C TRP A 5 35.53 26.36 4.28
N LEU A 6 35.60 26.68 5.58
CA LEU A 6 34.86 25.94 6.62
C LEU A 6 33.35 26.10 6.46
N LYS A 7 32.87 27.33 6.19
CA LYS A 7 31.46 27.62 5.90
C LYS A 7 30.97 26.93 4.62
N LEU A 8 31.79 26.91 3.57
CA LEU A 8 31.49 26.20 2.31
C LEU A 8 31.39 24.68 2.51
N LEU A 9 32.32 24.09 3.27
CA LEU A 9 32.28 22.67 3.65
C LEU A 9 31.03 22.34 4.46
N ILE A 10 30.67 23.17 5.44
CA ILE A 10 29.44 23.00 6.23
C ILE A 10 28.20 23.08 5.32
N CYS A 11 28.11 24.07 4.42
CA CYS A 11 27.01 24.17 3.47
C CYS A 11 26.92 22.97 2.52
N LEU A 12 28.05 22.45 2.04
CA LEU A 12 28.09 21.26 1.17
C LEU A 12 27.65 20.01 1.93
N VAL A 13 28.08 19.82 3.17
CA VAL A 13 27.67 18.68 4.01
C VAL A 13 26.19 18.75 4.35
N VAL A 14 25.65 19.93 4.66
CA VAL A 14 24.20 20.14 4.89
C VAL A 14 23.38 19.90 3.61
N ALA A 15 23.87 20.34 2.45
CA ALA A 15 23.22 20.08 1.17
C ALA A 15 23.24 18.59 0.77
N MET A 16 24.26 17.84 1.18
CA MET A 16 24.35 16.39 0.95
C MET A 16 23.54 15.57 1.95
N SER A 17 23.41 16.01 3.21
CA SER A 17 22.55 15.34 4.21
C SER A 17 21.06 15.60 4.00
N ALA A 18 20.68 16.65 3.26
CA ALA A 18 19.31 16.90 2.83
C ALA A 18 18.79 15.88 1.80
N ARG A 19 19.64 14.96 1.31
CA ARG A 19 19.23 13.85 0.42
C ARG A 19 19.17 12.51 1.16
N VAL A 20 18.54 12.48 2.33
CA VAL A 20 17.95 11.22 2.80
C VAL A 20 16.65 11.04 2.00
N THR A 21 16.74 10.37 0.86
CA THR A 21 15.55 9.80 0.25
C THR A 21 15.12 8.66 1.17
N SER A 22 14.19 8.95 2.08
CA SER A 22 13.45 7.90 2.75
C SER A 22 12.94 6.97 1.65
N THR A 23 13.31 5.69 1.73
CA THR A 23 12.55 4.67 1.04
C THR A 23 11.17 4.70 1.67
N GLU A 24 10.26 5.52 1.12
CA GLU A 24 8.86 5.52 1.53
C GLU A 24 8.28 4.15 1.21
N ILE A 25 8.41 3.26 2.18
CA ILE A 25 7.52 2.14 2.34
C ILE A 25 6.25 2.77 2.87
N ASP A 26 5.34 3.07 1.96
CA ASP A 26 4.00 3.48 2.35
C ASP A 26 3.32 2.25 2.95
N ASN A 27 3.27 2.22 4.27
CA ASN A 27 2.45 1.27 5.01
C ASN A 27 1.01 1.78 4.91
N VAL A 28 0.26 1.19 3.98
CA VAL A 28 -1.12 1.57 3.72
C VAL A 28 -2.04 0.76 4.61
N THR A 29 -2.89 1.44 5.38
CA THR A 29 -3.86 0.80 6.26
C THR A 29 -5.04 0.24 5.48
N ILE A 30 -5.53 -0.92 5.91
CA ILE A 30 -6.72 -1.54 5.34
C ILE A 30 -7.97 -0.71 5.64
N THR A 31 -8.89 -0.61 4.68
CA THR A 31 -10.23 -0.08 4.86
C THR A 31 -11.23 -1.22 4.72
N ILE A 32 -11.98 -1.49 5.78
CA ILE A 32 -13.10 -2.45 5.76
C ILE A 32 -14.35 -1.72 5.26
N LEU A 33 -15.08 -2.33 4.32
CA LEU A 33 -16.24 -1.72 3.69
C LEU A 33 -17.54 -2.32 4.26
N ASP A 34 -17.85 -2.02 5.53
CA ASP A 34 -18.99 -2.62 6.25
C ASP A 34 -20.34 -2.45 5.52
N ASN A 35 -20.58 -1.27 4.96
CA ASN A 35 -21.82 -0.95 4.24
C ASN A 35 -22.02 -1.78 2.95
N ALA A 36 -20.99 -2.47 2.45
CA ALA A 36 -21.10 -3.33 1.27
C ALA A 36 -21.93 -4.59 1.55
N VAL A 37 -21.94 -5.08 2.79
CA VAL A 37 -22.71 -6.28 3.18
C VAL A 37 -24.20 -6.06 2.93
N ALA A 38 -24.72 -4.88 3.31
CA ALA A 38 -26.11 -4.49 3.06
C ALA A 38 -26.48 -4.41 1.56
N ARG A 39 -25.47 -4.36 0.68
CA ARG A 39 -25.62 -4.37 -0.79
C ARG A 39 -25.33 -5.73 -1.42
N GLY A 40 -25.09 -6.77 -0.62
CA GLY A 40 -24.81 -8.13 -1.07
C GLY A 40 -23.36 -8.38 -1.52
N ALA A 41 -22.46 -7.40 -1.38
CA ALA A 41 -21.04 -7.58 -1.68
C ALA A 41 -20.32 -8.08 -0.43
N VAL A 42 -19.87 -9.33 -0.47
CA VAL A 42 -19.29 -10.06 0.67
C VAL A 42 -18.05 -10.88 0.29
N CYS A 43 -17.23 -11.17 1.29
CA CYS A 43 -16.19 -12.20 1.24
C CYS A 43 -16.78 -13.63 1.27
N LEU A 44 -15.94 -14.67 1.13
CA LEU A 44 -16.40 -16.07 1.16
C LEU A 44 -17.00 -16.48 2.51
N ASP A 45 -16.63 -15.81 3.61
CA ASP A 45 -17.20 -16.00 4.94
C ASP A 45 -18.49 -15.20 5.18
N GLY A 46 -18.96 -14.43 4.19
CA GLY A 46 -20.12 -13.54 4.32
C GLY A 46 -19.80 -12.19 4.98
N GLY A 47 -18.55 -11.95 5.39
CA GLY A 47 -18.10 -10.69 5.98
C GLY A 47 -17.89 -9.59 4.93
N PRO A 48 -17.62 -8.35 5.39
CA PRO A 48 -17.39 -7.21 4.51
C PRO A 48 -16.08 -7.36 3.71
N PRO A 49 -16.05 -6.93 2.43
CA PRO A 49 -14.81 -6.82 1.66
C PRO A 49 -13.93 -5.67 2.18
N ALA A 50 -12.68 -5.63 1.72
CA ALA A 50 -11.70 -4.63 2.14
C ALA A 50 -10.75 -4.23 1.02
N TYR A 51 -10.15 -3.04 1.12
CA TYR A 51 -9.13 -2.55 0.20
C TYR A 51 -8.04 -1.76 0.94
N TYR A 52 -6.89 -1.60 0.30
CA TYR A 52 -5.82 -0.69 0.72
C TYR A 52 -5.83 0.52 -0.22
N PHE A 53 -5.78 1.73 0.33
CA PHE A 53 -5.84 2.95 -0.47
C PHE A 53 -4.76 3.95 -0.07
N SER A 54 -3.97 4.35 -1.07
CA SER A 54 -3.04 5.48 -0.97
C SER A 54 -3.50 6.57 -1.93
N LYS A 55 -3.45 7.83 -1.49
CA LYS A 55 -3.85 8.97 -2.33
C LYS A 55 -2.78 9.24 -3.39
N GLY A 56 -3.21 9.53 -4.61
CA GLY A 56 -2.31 10.01 -5.66
C GLY A 56 -1.67 11.35 -5.31
N PHE A 57 -0.54 11.66 -5.95
CA PHE A 57 0.24 12.88 -5.78
C PHE A 57 0.79 13.36 -7.13
N GLY A 58 1.23 14.62 -7.20
CA GLY A 58 1.76 15.23 -8.42
C GLY A 58 0.78 15.12 -9.59
N ASP A 59 1.26 14.68 -10.75
CA ASP A 59 0.43 14.49 -11.94
C ASP A 59 -0.51 13.28 -11.85
N GLY A 60 -0.30 12.41 -10.87
CA GLY A 60 -1.09 11.21 -10.62
C GLY A 60 -2.37 11.41 -9.81
N VAL A 61 -2.66 12.63 -9.31
CA VAL A 61 -3.78 12.87 -8.37
C VAL A 61 -5.16 12.48 -8.91
N ASN A 62 -5.34 12.53 -10.24
CA ASN A 62 -6.60 12.20 -10.91
C ASN A 62 -6.56 10.82 -11.61
N ASN A 63 -5.46 10.09 -11.48
CA ASN A 63 -5.28 8.77 -12.08
C ASN A 63 -5.53 7.69 -11.03
N TRP A 64 -6.25 6.63 -11.42
CA TRP A 64 -6.56 5.51 -10.54
C TRP A 64 -5.79 4.27 -10.97
N LEU A 65 -5.05 3.67 -10.03
CA LEU A 65 -4.50 2.33 -10.17
C LEU A 65 -5.33 1.37 -9.30
N ILE A 66 -5.98 0.40 -9.94
CA ILE A 66 -6.75 -0.64 -9.26
C ILE A 66 -6.01 -1.97 -9.40
N ASP A 67 -5.48 -2.46 -8.29
CA ASP A 67 -4.78 -3.76 -8.21
C ASP A 67 -5.70 -4.81 -7.59
N LEU A 68 -6.00 -5.87 -8.36
CA LEU A 68 -6.84 -6.98 -7.91
C LEU A 68 -5.93 -8.12 -7.45
N GLN A 69 -5.81 -8.30 -6.13
CA GLN A 69 -4.97 -9.34 -5.54
C GLN A 69 -5.37 -10.74 -6.06
N GLY A 70 -4.37 -11.50 -6.51
CA GLY A 70 -4.54 -12.92 -6.87
C GLY A 70 -4.62 -13.85 -5.65
N GLY A 71 -4.27 -15.13 -5.83
CA GLY A 71 -4.30 -16.13 -4.76
C GLY A 71 -5.05 -17.43 -5.09
N GLY A 72 -5.28 -17.71 -6.38
CA GLY A 72 -5.99 -18.89 -6.86
C GLY A 72 -7.49 -18.86 -6.58
N TRP A 73 -8.15 -20.01 -6.70
CA TRP A 73 -9.59 -20.18 -6.44
C TRP A 73 -9.86 -21.49 -5.68
N CYS A 74 -11.07 -21.65 -5.14
CA CYS A 74 -11.63 -22.92 -4.70
C CYS A 74 -12.72 -23.38 -5.67
N ASN A 75 -12.94 -24.69 -5.76
CA ASN A 75 -13.92 -25.29 -6.67
C ASN A 75 -14.79 -26.38 -6.02
N THR A 76 -14.62 -26.62 -4.71
CA THR A 76 -15.49 -27.52 -3.93
C THR A 76 -16.04 -26.78 -2.72
N PRO A 77 -17.23 -27.13 -2.22
CA PRO A 77 -17.78 -26.54 -1.00
C PRO A 77 -16.80 -26.63 0.19
N GLU A 78 -16.14 -27.77 0.37
CA GLU A 78 -15.19 -28.00 1.46
C GLU A 78 -13.94 -27.13 1.28
N GLY A 79 -13.43 -27.01 0.06
CA GLY A 79 -12.28 -26.16 -0.24
C GLY A 79 -12.58 -24.68 -0.06
N CYS A 80 -13.80 -24.24 -0.38
CA CYS A 80 -14.23 -22.87 -0.16
C CYS A 80 -14.49 -22.58 1.31
N ALA A 81 -15.08 -23.50 2.06
CA ALA A 81 -15.25 -23.39 3.52
C ALA A 81 -13.89 -23.37 4.26
N TYR A 82 -12.90 -24.13 3.77
CA TYR A 82 -11.54 -24.01 4.28
C TYR A 82 -10.97 -22.61 4.02
N ARG A 83 -11.07 -22.11 2.78
CA ARG A 83 -10.54 -20.78 2.40
C ARG A 83 -11.26 -19.61 3.06
N SER A 84 -12.54 -19.72 3.40
CA SER A 84 -13.28 -18.65 4.09
C SER A 84 -12.68 -18.31 5.46
N ASN A 85 -11.89 -19.22 6.04
CA ASN A 85 -11.17 -19.03 7.30
C ASN A 85 -9.72 -18.51 7.11
N HIS A 86 -9.38 -17.99 5.93
CA HIS A 86 -8.05 -17.48 5.60
C HIS A 86 -8.12 -16.08 4.99
N ASP A 87 -6.96 -15.42 4.89
CA ASP A 87 -6.84 -14.06 4.36
C ASP A 87 -7.33 -13.94 2.90
N THR A 88 -7.25 -15.01 2.11
CA THR A 88 -7.75 -15.05 0.73
C THR A 88 -9.27 -15.26 0.62
N GLY A 89 -9.96 -15.53 1.73
CA GLY A 89 -11.41 -15.74 1.78
C GLY A 89 -12.16 -14.82 2.73
N SER A 90 -11.47 -14.09 3.61
CA SER A 90 -12.09 -13.20 4.59
C SER A 90 -11.19 -12.02 4.95
N SER A 91 -11.79 -10.84 5.02
CA SER A 91 -11.12 -9.60 5.43
C SER A 91 -10.69 -9.62 6.90
N LYS A 92 -11.32 -10.45 7.75
CA LYS A 92 -10.96 -10.64 9.15
C LYS A 92 -9.51 -11.11 9.34
N TYR A 93 -8.99 -11.86 8.38
CA TYR A 93 -7.63 -12.43 8.44
C TYR A 93 -6.63 -11.65 7.57
N LYS A 94 -7.03 -10.53 6.96
CA LYS A 94 -6.10 -9.65 6.23
C LYS A 94 -5.21 -8.89 7.20
N THR A 95 -3.96 -8.65 6.79
CA THR A 95 -3.04 -7.78 7.51
C THR A 95 -3.61 -6.36 7.59
N THR A 96 -3.50 -5.71 8.74
CA THR A 96 -4.01 -4.34 8.94
C THR A 96 -3.26 -3.29 8.12
N THR A 97 -2.04 -3.61 7.68
CA THR A 97 -1.22 -2.77 6.81
C THR A 97 -0.65 -3.57 5.63
N ALA A 98 -0.53 -2.91 4.48
CA ALA A 98 0.15 -3.43 3.31
C ALA A 98 1.31 -2.50 2.94
N ARG A 99 2.43 -3.08 2.52
CA ARG A 99 3.57 -2.32 2.00
C ARG A 99 3.38 -2.10 0.52
N PHE A 100 3.27 -0.83 0.12
CA PHE A 100 3.21 -0.47 -1.30
C PHE A 100 4.63 -0.30 -1.86
N GLY A 101 4.87 -0.93 -3.01
CA GLY A 101 6.17 -0.98 -3.68
C GLY A 101 5.99 -1.33 -5.16
N GLY A 102 7.10 -1.36 -5.93
CA GLY A 102 7.04 -1.51 -7.39
C GLY A 102 6.10 -0.45 -7.99
N MET A 103 5.19 -0.88 -8.86
CA MET A 103 4.19 0.00 -9.50
C MET A 103 3.19 0.68 -8.55
N LYS A 104 3.16 0.29 -7.27
CA LYS A 104 2.32 0.93 -6.24
C LYS A 104 3.09 1.94 -5.38
N SER A 105 4.39 2.10 -5.61
CA SER A 105 5.24 3.02 -4.82
C SER A 105 4.93 4.48 -5.12
N ALA A 106 4.98 5.34 -4.11
CA ALA A 106 4.98 6.80 -4.29
C ALA A 106 6.35 7.35 -4.72
N ASN A 107 7.41 6.53 -4.70
CA ASN A 107 8.73 6.96 -5.12
C ASN A 107 8.85 6.88 -6.65
N GLN A 108 8.97 8.03 -7.31
CA GLN A 108 9.08 8.13 -8.77
C GLN A 108 10.26 7.35 -9.38
N THR A 109 11.35 7.18 -8.65
CA THR A 109 12.48 6.36 -9.13
C THR A 109 12.15 4.86 -9.14
N LYS A 110 11.18 4.42 -8.33
CA LYS A 110 10.68 3.02 -8.29
C LYS A 110 9.43 2.80 -9.13
N ASN A 111 8.61 3.83 -9.27
CA ASN A 111 7.38 3.88 -10.07
C ASN A 111 7.41 5.13 -10.97
N PRO A 112 8.12 5.07 -12.11
CA PRO A 112 8.33 6.22 -13.00
C PRO A 112 7.08 6.76 -13.66
#